data_AF-A0A849CHL0-F1
#
_entry.id   AF-A0A849CHL0-F1
#
_cell.length_a   1.000
_cell.length_b   1.000
_cell.length_c   1.000
_cell.angle_alpha   90.00
_cell.angle_beta   90.00
_cell.angle_gamma   90.00
#
_symmetry.space_group_name_H-M   'P 1'
#
loop_
_entity.id
_entity.type
_entity.pdbx_description
1 polymer ?
#
loop_
_entity_poly.entity_id
_entity_poly.type
_entity_poly.pdbx_seq_one_letter_code
_entity_poly.pdbx_strand_id
1 'polypeptide(L)'
;MPKLTVALTAATVYAALAILVFCTMISETVFLYPNYFHDIPNSLIVADEFTAVVSVGSVMRPLGAVLTLSALVATAASLWSRTARTWTLASLAALVSGLFLLSALYLWERWTILFDDRDQYTVEELNRTVQEIEVAHAIRILLGAVTALFAVMAALRTYRSRLLGNVEQTPLATSLH
;
A
#
# COMPACT_ATOMS: atom_id res chain seq x y z
N MET A 1 14.97 17.79 -18.90
CA MET A 1 13.71 18.27 -18.30
C MET A 1 12.52 17.29 -18.38
N PRO A 2 12.13 16.69 -19.53
CA PRO A 2 10.92 15.86 -19.60
C PRO A 2 11.01 14.60 -18.74
N LYS A 3 12.17 13.93 -18.73
CA LYS A 3 12.43 12.72 -17.91
C LYS A 3 12.18 12.93 -16.41
N LEU A 4 12.57 14.09 -15.88
CA LEU A 4 12.44 14.41 -14.47
C LEU A 4 11.02 14.82 -14.07
N THR A 5 10.27 15.37 -15.03
CA THR A 5 8.84 15.64 -14.88
C THR A 5 8.06 14.33 -14.83
N VAL A 6 8.34 13.41 -15.76
CA VAL A 6 7.75 12.06 -15.76
C VAL A 6 8.07 11.30 -14.46
N ALA A 7 9.33 11.34 -14.01
CA ALA A 7 9.73 10.70 -12.75
C ALA A 7 9.02 11.30 -11.54
N LEU A 8 8.87 12.62 -11.48
CA LEU A 8 8.14 13.28 -10.41
C LEU A 8 6.65 12.90 -10.44
N THR A 9 5.99 12.97 -11.60
CA THR A 9 4.58 12.60 -11.74
C THR A 9 4.35 11.15 -11.33
N ALA A 10 5.18 10.21 -11.81
CA ALA A 10 5.09 8.81 -11.44
C ALA A 10 5.27 8.59 -9.93
N ALA A 11 6.28 9.22 -9.32
CA ALA A 11 6.53 9.12 -7.88
C ALA A 11 5.39 9.73 -7.05
N THR A 12 4.80 10.85 -7.48
CA THR A 12 3.67 11.49 -6.79
C THR A 12 2.41 10.65 -6.88
N VAL A 13 2.08 10.10 -8.05
CA VAL A 13 0.93 9.20 -8.21
C VAL A 13 1.10 7.96 -7.35
N TYR A 14 2.28 7.34 -7.38
CA TYR A 14 2.59 6.19 -6.52
C TYR A 14 2.44 6.53 -5.03
N ALA A 15 3.02 7.65 -4.58
CA ALA A 15 2.92 8.07 -3.18
C ALA A 15 1.48 8.34 -2.74
N ALA A 16 0.67 8.98 -3.59
CA ALA A 16 -0.74 9.23 -3.31
C ALA A 16 -1.54 7.92 -3.17
N LEU A 17 -1.32 6.96 -4.08
CA LEU A 17 -1.94 5.64 -4.00
C LEU A 17 -1.49 4.86 -2.75
N ALA A 18 -0.20 4.94 -2.40
CA ALA A 18 0.33 4.27 -1.22
C ALA A 18 -0.29 4.80 0.07
N ILE A 19 -0.46 6.13 0.18
CA ILE A 19 -1.16 6.76 1.30
C ILE A 19 -2.63 6.32 1.33
N LEU A 20 -3.32 6.36 0.19
CA LEU A 20 -4.72 5.96 0.10
C LEU A 20 -4.92 4.53 0.60
N VAL A 21 -4.15 3.58 0.07
CA VAL A 21 -4.20 2.16 0.47
C VAL A 21 -3.87 2.00 1.96
N PHE A 22 -2.87 2.72 2.47
CA PHE A 22 -2.54 2.70 3.89
C PHE A 22 -3.71 3.19 4.76
N CYS A 23 -4.31 4.34 4.42
CA CYS A 23 -5.45 4.88 5.13
C CYS A 23 -6.67 3.96 5.08
N THR A 24 -6.90 3.27 3.96
CA THR A 24 -7.96 2.27 3.84
C THR A 24 -7.71 1.09 4.78
N MET A 25 -6.48 0.55 4.84
CA MET A 25 -6.15 -0.52 5.79
C MET A 25 -6.38 -0.10 7.25
N ILE A 26 -6.01 1.14 7.61
CA ILE A 26 -6.30 1.67 8.95
C ILE A 26 -7.82 1.74 9.19
N SER A 27 -8.57 2.21 8.18
CA SER A 27 -10.02 2.33 8.27
C SER A 27 -10.71 0.97 8.43
N GLU A 28 -10.29 -0.06 7.70
CA GLU A 28 -10.76 -1.44 7.90
C GLU A 28 -10.50 -1.93 9.33
N THR A 29 -9.29 -1.66 9.83
CA THR A 29 -8.87 -2.09 11.18
C THR A 29 -9.66 -1.41 12.29
N VAL A 30 -10.03 -0.14 12.10
CA VAL A 30 -10.73 0.65 13.11
C VAL A 30 -12.24 0.48 13.01
N PHE A 31 -12.79 0.38 11.81
CA PHE A 31 -14.23 0.41 11.57
C PHE A 31 -14.84 -0.96 11.24
N LEU A 32 -14.10 -1.88 10.61
CA LEU A 32 -14.66 -3.17 10.20
C LEU A 32 -14.26 -4.29 11.16
N TYR A 33 -12.98 -4.43 11.47
CA TYR A 33 -12.48 -5.58 12.23
C TYR A 33 -13.09 -5.72 13.62
N PRO A 34 -13.31 -4.65 14.40
CA PRO A 34 -13.99 -4.76 15.68
C PRO A 34 -15.41 -5.32 15.55
N ASN A 35 -16.09 -5.05 14.42
CA ASN A 35 -17.43 -5.58 14.17
C ASN A 35 -17.38 -7.03 13.66
N TYR A 36 -16.40 -7.37 12.83
CA TYR A 36 -16.23 -8.73 12.29
C TYR A 36 -15.82 -9.74 13.37
N PHE A 37 -14.99 -9.32 14.32
CA PHE A 37 -14.35 -10.22 15.30
C PHE A 37 -15.01 -10.16 16.68
N HIS A 38 -16.11 -9.42 16.85
CA HIS A 38 -16.75 -9.25 18.16
C HIS A 38 -17.39 -10.55 18.70
N ASP A 39 -18.17 -11.24 17.87
CA ASP A 39 -18.90 -12.46 18.23
C ASP A 39 -18.85 -13.49 17.10
N ILE A 40 -17.83 -14.33 17.10
CA ILE A 40 -17.61 -15.32 16.05
C ILE A 40 -18.42 -16.59 16.36
N PRO A 41 -19.21 -17.13 15.41
CA PRO A 41 -19.28 -16.77 13.98
C PRO A 41 -20.40 -15.78 13.62
N ASN A 42 -21.25 -15.37 14.56
CA ASN A 42 -22.45 -14.56 14.28
C ASN A 42 -22.13 -13.24 13.56
N SER A 43 -21.12 -12.52 14.03
CA SER A 43 -20.61 -11.28 13.41
C SER A 43 -20.18 -11.49 11.96
N LEU A 44 -19.58 -12.64 11.63
CA LEU A 44 -19.12 -12.95 10.27
C LEU A 44 -20.30 -13.21 9.32
N ILE A 45 -21.36 -13.84 9.82
CA ILE A 45 -22.61 -14.03 9.04
C ILE A 45 -23.22 -12.68 8.68
N VAL A 46 -23.30 -11.76 9.63
CA VAL A 46 -23.80 -10.40 9.39
C VAL A 46 -22.88 -9.63 8.44
N ALA A 47 -21.57 -9.82 8.55
CA ALA A 47 -20.60 -9.20 7.65
C ALA A 47 -20.74 -9.71 6.20
N ASP A 48 -21.00 -11.00 5.98
CA ASP A 48 -21.31 -11.56 4.67
C ASP A 48 -22.56 -10.92 4.07
N GLU A 49 -23.62 -10.80 4.86
CA GLU A 49 -24.86 -10.13 4.42
C GLU A 49 -24.62 -8.67 4.05
N PHE A 50 -23.82 -7.94 4.84
CA PHE A 50 -23.46 -6.56 4.58
C PHE A 50 -22.61 -6.40 3.31
N THR A 51 -21.74 -7.38 3.01
CA THR A 51 -20.81 -7.33 1.87
C THR A 51 -21.23 -8.16 0.66
N ALA A 52 -22.47 -8.65 0.64
CA ALA A 52 -22.99 -9.56 -0.38
C ALA A 52 -22.89 -9.03 -1.82
N VAL A 53 -22.95 -7.71 -2.02
CA VAL A 53 -22.83 -7.10 -3.36
C VAL A 53 -21.40 -6.68 -3.69
N VAL A 54 -20.71 -6.05 -2.73
CA VAL A 54 -19.32 -5.58 -2.88
C VAL A 54 -18.55 -5.91 -1.62
N SER A 55 -17.63 -6.86 -1.73
CA SER A 55 -16.70 -7.17 -0.65
C SER A 55 -15.52 -6.22 -0.66
N VAL A 56 -14.92 -5.99 0.51
CA VAL A 56 -13.67 -5.22 0.65
C VAL A 56 -12.60 -5.77 -0.29
N GLY A 57 -12.47 -7.10 -0.37
CA GLY A 57 -11.53 -7.78 -1.25
C GLY A 57 -11.76 -7.50 -2.74
N SER A 58 -13.01 -7.32 -3.18
CA SER A 58 -13.33 -7.00 -4.58
C SER A 58 -12.80 -5.64 -5.02
N VAL A 59 -12.61 -4.70 -4.09
CA VAL A 59 -12.07 -3.35 -4.36
C VAL A 59 -10.57 -3.29 -4.08
N MET A 60 -10.14 -3.85 -2.93
CA MET A 60 -8.76 -3.72 -2.47
C MET A 60 -7.76 -4.55 -3.27
N ARG A 61 -8.16 -5.70 -3.83
CA ARG A 61 -7.26 -6.50 -4.68
C ARG A 61 -6.89 -5.76 -5.99
N PRO A 62 -7.86 -5.24 -6.78
CA PRO A 62 -7.53 -4.39 -7.93
C PRO A 62 -6.73 -3.14 -7.55
N LEU A 63 -7.10 -2.46 -6.46
CA LEU A 63 -6.37 -1.27 -6.01
C LEU A 63 -4.92 -1.60 -5.64
N GLY A 64 -4.68 -2.74 -4.99
CA GLY A 64 -3.34 -3.26 -4.71
C GLY A 64 -2.54 -3.54 -5.99
N ALA A 65 -3.17 -4.10 -7.03
CA ALA A 65 -2.52 -4.32 -8.32
C ALA A 65 -2.13 -2.99 -9.01
N VAL A 66 -3.02 -2.00 -8.99
CA VAL A 66 -2.75 -0.65 -9.51
C VAL A 66 -1.61 0.01 -8.74
N LEU A 67 -1.62 -0.10 -7.41
CA LEU A 67 -0.54 0.38 -6.55
C LEU A 67 0.80 -0.27 -6.93
N THR A 68 0.86 -1.59 -7.05
CA THR A 68 2.07 -2.31 -7.47
C THR A 68 2.55 -1.85 -8.84
N LEU A 69 1.65 -1.74 -9.82
CA LEU A 69 2.01 -1.25 -11.16
C LEU A 69 2.58 0.17 -11.10
N SER A 70 1.95 1.07 -10.34
CA SER A 70 2.45 2.43 -10.15
C SER A 70 3.83 2.47 -9.48
N ALA A 71 4.10 1.55 -8.53
CA ALA A 71 5.40 1.39 -7.89
C ALA A 71 6.48 0.96 -8.89
N LEU A 72 6.15 0.02 -9.79
CA LEU A 72 7.07 -0.42 -10.86
C LEU A 72 7.38 0.71 -11.85
N VAL A 73 6.35 1.47 -12.26
CA VAL A 73 6.52 2.64 -13.14
C VAL A 73 7.37 3.72 -12.47
N ALA A 74 7.09 4.04 -11.19
CA ALA A 74 7.89 4.99 -10.42
C ALA A 74 9.35 4.52 -10.26
N THR A 75 9.56 3.21 -10.01
CA THR A 75 10.89 2.62 -9.91
C THR A 75 11.66 2.75 -11.23
N ALA A 76 11.05 2.40 -12.35
CA ALA A 76 11.65 2.56 -13.68
C ALA A 76 11.96 4.03 -14.00
N ALA A 77 11.05 4.95 -13.66
CA ALA A 77 11.27 6.37 -13.86
C ALA A 77 12.34 6.96 -12.91
N SER A 78 12.57 6.36 -11.75
CA SER A 78 13.58 6.78 -10.77
C SER A 78 15.03 6.40 -11.15
N LEU A 79 15.24 5.58 -12.17
CA LEU A 79 16.57 5.10 -12.57
C LEU A 79 17.57 6.22 -12.89
N TRP A 80 17.08 7.42 -13.21
CA TRP A 80 17.87 8.60 -13.52
C TRP A 80 18.32 9.40 -12.30
N SER A 81 17.83 9.09 -11.09
CA SER A 81 18.21 9.75 -9.83
C SER A 81 18.63 8.73 -8.79
N ARG A 82 19.94 8.64 -8.52
CA ARG A 82 20.51 7.71 -7.52
C ARG A 82 19.82 7.82 -6.15
N THR A 83 19.59 9.05 -5.68
CA THR A 83 18.98 9.28 -4.37
C THR A 83 17.52 8.88 -4.35
N ALA A 84 16.73 9.22 -5.39
CA ALA A 84 15.31 8.84 -5.45
C ALA A 84 15.13 7.32 -5.62
N ARG A 85 16.05 6.67 -6.36
CA ARG A 85 16.05 5.22 -6.58
C ARG A 85 16.11 4.43 -5.28
N THR A 86 16.97 4.79 -4.33
CA THR A 86 17.09 4.05 -3.06
C THR A 86 15.79 4.08 -2.26
N TRP A 87 15.14 5.25 -2.16
CA TRP A 87 13.85 5.37 -1.47
C TRP A 87 12.72 4.62 -2.19
N THR A 88 12.71 4.68 -3.52
CA THR A 88 11.69 3.98 -4.32
C THR A 88 11.84 2.46 -4.20
N LEU A 89 13.07 1.95 -4.24
CA LEU A 89 13.34 0.51 -4.06
C LEU A 89 13.02 0.04 -2.64
N ALA A 90 13.36 0.83 -1.61
CA ALA A 90 13.00 0.50 -0.24
C ALA A 90 11.46 0.46 -0.04
N SER A 91 10.76 1.42 -0.64
CA SER A 91 9.29 1.44 -0.67
C SER A 91 8.72 0.19 -1.37
N LEU A 92 9.24 -0.14 -2.57
CA LEU A 92 8.82 -1.32 -3.32
C LEU A 92 9.09 -2.62 -2.55
N ALA A 93 10.21 -2.73 -1.85
CA ALA A 93 10.53 -3.90 -1.04
C ALA A 93 9.51 -4.09 0.10
N ALA A 94 9.15 -3.02 0.81
CA ALA A 94 8.12 -3.05 1.86
C ALA A 94 6.73 -3.39 1.29
N LEU A 95 6.39 -2.84 0.12
CA LEU A 95 5.15 -3.14 -0.59
C LEU A 95 5.06 -4.61 -0.95
N VAL A 96 6.10 -5.15 -1.59
CA VAL A 96 6.12 -6.54 -2.05
C VAL A 96 6.09 -7.49 -0.86
N SER A 97 6.88 -7.25 0.19
CA SER A 97 6.89 -8.14 1.34
C SER A 97 5.57 -8.10 2.13
N GLY A 98 5.07 -6.91 2.45
CA GLY A 98 3.93 -6.74 3.35
C GLY A 98 2.58 -6.77 2.66
N LEU A 99 2.42 -6.00 1.59
CA LEU A 99 1.11 -5.84 0.95
C LEU A 99 0.82 -6.94 -0.06
N PHE A 100 1.86 -7.52 -0.68
CA PHE A 100 1.71 -8.60 -1.66
C PHE A 100 1.97 -9.98 -1.07
N LEU A 101 3.20 -10.29 -0.65
CA LEU A 101 3.59 -11.64 -0.23
C LEU A 101 2.87 -12.08 1.05
N LEU A 102 2.92 -11.29 2.12
CA LEU A 102 2.19 -11.59 3.36
C LEU A 102 0.67 -11.70 3.12
N SER A 103 0.13 -10.91 2.19
CA SER A 103 -1.28 -11.00 1.82
C SER A 103 -1.59 -12.31 1.08
N ALA A 104 -0.90 -12.58 -0.01
CA ALA A 104 -1.22 -13.68 -0.91
C ALA A 104 -0.84 -15.05 -0.34
N LEU A 105 0.29 -15.13 0.38
CA LEU A 105 0.83 -16.40 0.90
C LEU A 105 0.28 -16.78 2.28
N TYR A 106 -0.28 -15.83 3.03
CA TYR A 106 -0.74 -16.08 4.39
C TYR A 106 -2.17 -15.61 4.61
N LEU A 107 -2.44 -14.31 4.48
CA LEU A 107 -3.75 -13.75 4.85
C LEU A 107 -4.92 -14.24 4.00
N TRP A 108 -4.74 -14.46 2.69
CA TRP A 108 -5.84 -14.91 1.82
C TRP A 108 -6.46 -16.22 2.29
N GLU A 109 -5.62 -17.19 2.65
CA GLU A 109 -6.08 -18.48 3.19
C GLU A 109 -6.87 -18.29 4.50
N ARG A 110 -6.40 -17.44 5.42
CA ARG A 110 -7.11 -17.19 6.69
C ARG A 110 -8.44 -16.48 6.48
N TRP A 111 -8.52 -15.56 5.52
CA TRP A 111 -9.77 -14.91 5.16
C TRP A 111 -10.78 -15.89 4.55
N THR A 112 -10.31 -16.83 3.73
CA THR A 112 -11.15 -17.92 3.18
C THR A 112 -11.66 -18.84 4.28
N ILE A 113 -10.85 -19.19 5.28
CA ILE A 113 -11.32 -19.95 6.46
C ILE A 113 -12.47 -19.23 7.18
N LEU A 114 -12.40 -17.91 7.35
CA LEU A 114 -13.42 -17.17 8.09
C LEU A 114 -14.71 -16.91 7.30
N PHE A 115 -14.61 -16.65 6.00
CA PHE A 115 -15.76 -16.24 5.19
C PHE A 115 -16.32 -17.35 4.31
N ASP A 116 -15.46 -18.17 3.70
CA ASP A 116 -15.88 -19.16 2.71
C ASP A 116 -16.05 -20.56 3.31
N ASP A 117 -15.10 -21.01 4.13
CA ASP A 117 -14.99 -22.40 4.63
C ASP A 117 -15.38 -22.56 6.12
N ARG A 118 -15.98 -21.53 6.73
CA ARG A 118 -16.15 -21.46 8.20
C ARG A 118 -16.92 -22.62 8.82
N ASP A 119 -17.84 -23.23 8.07
CA ASP A 119 -18.69 -24.34 8.51
C ASP A 119 -17.90 -25.64 8.72
N GLN A 120 -16.68 -25.71 8.19
CA GLN A 120 -15.76 -26.84 8.35
C GLN A 120 -14.93 -26.77 9.64
N TYR A 121 -14.97 -25.65 10.36
CA TYR A 121 -14.11 -25.38 11.52
C TYR A 121 -14.90 -25.18 12.81
N THR A 122 -14.27 -25.51 13.93
CA THR A 122 -14.79 -25.21 15.27
C THR A 122 -14.64 -23.73 15.60
N VAL A 123 -15.46 -23.22 16.52
CA VAL A 123 -15.37 -21.82 16.99
C VAL A 123 -13.98 -21.49 17.55
N GLU A 124 -13.32 -22.45 18.22
CA GLU A 124 -11.97 -22.26 18.73
C GLU A 124 -10.94 -22.08 17.60
N GLU A 125 -11.05 -22.86 16.53
CA GLU A 125 -10.19 -22.73 15.34
C GLU A 125 -10.43 -21.41 14.60
N LEU A 126 -11.68 -20.94 14.54
CA LEU A 126 -12.02 -19.63 13.98
C LEU A 126 -11.42 -18.49 14.82
N ASN A 127 -11.52 -18.56 16.15
CA ASN A 127 -10.91 -17.58 17.04
C ASN A 127 -9.38 -17.53 16.89
N ARG A 128 -8.74 -18.70 16.79
CA ARG A 128 -7.30 -18.78 16.50
C ARG A 128 -6.97 -18.16 15.16
N THR A 129 -7.77 -18.42 14.13
CA THR A 129 -7.58 -17.84 12.79
C THR A 129 -7.68 -16.32 12.82
N VAL A 130 -8.60 -15.76 13.62
CA VAL A 130 -8.68 -14.30 13.83
C VAL A 130 -7.42 -13.75 14.47
N GLN A 131 -6.88 -14.38 15.52
CA GLN A 131 -5.61 -13.94 16.13
C GLN A 131 -4.46 -13.94 15.11
N GLU A 132 -4.40 -14.96 14.25
CA GLU A 132 -3.41 -15.03 13.16
C GLU A 132 -3.57 -13.87 12.17
N ILE A 133 -4.82 -13.53 11.80
CA ILE A 133 -5.13 -12.39 10.93
C ILE A 133 -4.72 -11.08 11.60
N GLU A 134 -5.06 -10.86 12.87
CA GLU A 134 -4.77 -9.61 13.57
C GLU A 134 -3.26 -9.33 13.64
N VAL A 135 -2.47 -10.35 13.99
CA VAL A 135 -1.00 -10.24 14.06
C VAL A 135 -0.41 -9.97 12.67
N ALA A 136 -0.80 -10.76 11.67
CA ALA A 136 -0.30 -10.58 10.30
C ALA A 136 -0.74 -9.23 9.71
N HIS A 137 -1.97 -8.80 9.99
CA HIS A 137 -2.48 -7.52 9.52
C HIS A 137 -1.80 -6.34 10.22
N ALA A 138 -1.47 -6.44 11.51
CA ALA A 138 -0.68 -5.41 12.19
C ALA A 138 0.71 -5.22 11.54
N ILE A 139 1.39 -6.33 11.19
CA ILE A 139 2.64 -6.29 10.43
C ILE A 139 2.41 -5.64 9.06
N ARG A 140 1.31 -5.98 8.38
CA ARG A 140 0.94 -5.42 7.08
C ARG A 140 0.68 -3.91 7.15
N ILE A 141 0.03 -3.42 8.21
CA ILE A 141 -0.17 -1.98 8.46
C ILE A 141 1.18 -1.29 8.60
N LEU A 142 2.09 -1.84 9.41
CA LEU A 142 3.43 -1.28 9.58
C LEU A 142 4.19 -1.19 8.25
N LEU A 143 4.18 -2.28 7.47
CA LEU A 143 4.80 -2.29 6.14
C LEU A 143 4.11 -1.36 5.15
N GLY A 144 2.80 -1.17 5.26
CA GLY A 144 2.04 -0.17 4.52
C GLY A 144 2.47 1.27 4.87
N ALA A 145 2.65 1.57 6.15
CA ALA A 145 3.14 2.85 6.62
C ALA A 145 4.55 3.13 6.08
N VAL A 146 5.46 2.14 6.17
CA VAL A 146 6.83 2.23 5.63
C VAL A 146 6.80 2.43 4.11
N THR A 147 5.93 1.71 3.40
CA THR A 147 5.73 1.84 1.95
C THR A 147 5.35 3.28 1.59
N ALA A 148 4.30 3.81 2.23
CA ALA A 148 3.80 5.16 1.98
C ALA A 148 4.84 6.23 2.33
N LEU A 149 5.49 6.12 3.48
CA LEU A 149 6.54 7.05 3.91
C LEU A 149 7.68 7.11 2.91
N PHE A 150 8.20 5.96 2.48
CA PHE A 150 9.30 5.91 1.53
C PHE A 150 8.89 6.36 0.13
N ALA A 151 7.65 6.12 -0.29
CA ALA A 151 7.10 6.64 -1.54
C ALA A 151 7.05 8.18 -1.53
N VAL A 152 6.57 8.78 -0.44
CA VAL A 152 6.57 10.24 -0.25
C VAL A 152 7.99 10.79 -0.27
N MET A 153 8.92 10.16 0.45
CA MET A 153 10.33 10.55 0.45
C MET A 153 10.94 10.49 -0.95
N ALA A 154 10.62 9.46 -1.74
CA ALA A 154 11.06 9.36 -3.13
C ALA A 154 10.53 10.51 -3.99
N ALA A 155 9.24 10.88 -3.85
CA ALA A 155 8.64 12.00 -4.55
C ALA A 155 9.31 13.34 -4.18
N LEU A 156 9.50 13.61 -2.88
CA LEU A 156 10.14 14.83 -2.38
C LEU A 156 11.61 14.93 -2.83
N ARG A 157 12.35 13.82 -2.82
CA ARG A 157 13.74 13.78 -3.30
C ARG A 157 13.82 14.03 -4.81
N THR A 158 12.89 13.46 -5.57
CA THR A 158 12.80 13.69 -7.02
C THR A 158 12.47 15.15 -7.34
N TYR A 159 11.55 15.75 -6.57
CA TYR A 159 11.22 17.17 -6.67
C TYR A 159 12.45 18.05 -6.38
N ARG A 160 13.18 17.76 -5.30
CA ARG A 160 14.42 18.48 -4.97
C ARG A 160 15.47 18.38 -6.07
N SER A 161 15.69 17.18 -6.65
CA SER A 161 16.61 17.01 -7.79
C SER A 161 16.19 17.86 -9.00
N ARG A 162 14.88 18.04 -9.22
CA ARG A 162 14.37 18.91 -10.30
C ARG A 162 14.65 20.38 -10.04
N LEU A 163 14.43 20.85 -8.83
CA LEU A 163 14.73 22.23 -8.48
C LEU A 163 16.22 22.55 -8.64
N LEU A 164 17.10 21.69 -8.14
CA LEU A 164 18.55 21.88 -8.26
C LEU A 164 19.03 21.87 -9.72
N GLY A 165 18.51 20.94 -10.54
CA GLY A 165 18.82 20.92 -11.97
C GLY A 165 18.29 22.13 -12.76
N ASN A 166 17.21 22.78 -12.31
CA ASN A 166 16.71 24.02 -12.90
C ASN A 166 17.57 25.24 -12.52
N VAL A 167 18.06 25.29 -11.28
CA VAL A 167 18.95 26.38 -10.80
C VAL A 167 20.27 26.37 -11.56
N GLU A 168 20.86 25.20 -11.77
CA GLU A 168 22.14 25.03 -12.50
C GLU A 168 22.02 25.39 -14.00
N GLN A 169 20.81 25.34 -14.56
CA GLN A 169 20.52 25.68 -15.96
C GLN A 169 20.10 27.14 -16.17
N THR A 170 19.93 27.93 -15.11
CA THR A 170 19.65 29.37 -15.22
C THR A 170 21.01 30.08 -15.31
N PRO A 171 21.48 30.49 -16.51
CA PRO A 171 22.72 31.24 -16.61
C PRO A 171 22.53 32.56 -15.85
N LEU A 172 23.60 33.10 -15.26
CA LEU A 172 23.69 34.47 -14.78
C LEU A 172 23.39 35.45 -15.94
N ALA A 173 22.11 35.64 -16.28
CA ALA A 173 21.63 36.68 -17.18
C ALA A 173 21.49 38.01 -16.41
N THR A 174 22.45 38.28 -15.53
CA THR A 174 22.55 39.50 -14.73
C THR A 174 24.03 39.90 -14.63
N SER A 175 24.65 40.08 -15.79
CA SER A 175 25.79 40.98 -15.90
C SER A 175 25.69 41.71 -17.24
N LEU A 176 25.67 43.04 -17.16
CA LEU A 176 25.74 44.04 -18.23
C LEU A 176 24.40 44.44 -18.87
N HIS A 177 23.74 45.44 -18.26
CA HIS A 177 23.45 46.72 -18.91
C HIS A 177 23.26 47.82 -17.87
#